data_AF-A0A256XBJ1-F1
#
_entry.id   AF-A0A256XBJ1-F1
#
_cell.length_a   1.000
_cell.length_b   1.000
_cell.length_c   1.000
_cell.angle_alpha   90.00
_cell.angle_beta   90.00
_cell.angle_gamma   90.00
#
_symmetry.space_group_name_H-M   'P 1'
#
loop_
_entity.id
_entity.type
_entity.pdbx_description
1 polymer ?
#
loop_
_entity_poly.entity_id
_entity_poly.type
_entity_poly.pdbx_seq_one_letter_code
_entity_poly.pdbx_strand_id
1 'polypeptide(L)' 'MNICLKINCPAIKISEHRLTIDTNTCIGCRVCEVTCSKGAIRCLHE' A
#
# COMPACT_ATOMS: atom_id res chain seq x y z
N MET A 1 7.40 4.77 -15.48
CA MET A 1 7.04 3.79 -14.44
C MET A 1 5.65 4.13 -13.89
N ASN A 2 4.71 3.19 -13.88
CA ASN A 2 3.33 3.44 -13.40
C ASN A 2 3.17 2.93 -11.97
N ILE A 3 3.20 3.84 -11.00
CA ILE A 3 2.71 3.57 -9.64
C ILE A 3 1.18 3.58 -9.70
N CYS A 4 0.56 2.41 -9.50
CA CYS A 4 -0.88 2.20 -9.69
C CYS A 4 -1.77 2.65 -8.51
N LEU A 5 -1.19 3.08 -7.38
CA LEU A 5 -1.98 3.42 -6.19
C LEU A 5 -2.33 4.90 -6.11
N LYS A 6 -3.58 5.23 -6.43
CA LYS A 6 -4.26 6.46 -6.01
C LYS A 6 -5.16 6.14 -4.82
N ILE A 7 -4.58 5.96 -3.63
CA ILE A 7 -5.37 5.70 -2.42
C ILE A 7 -4.98 6.68 -1.31
N ASN A 8 -5.99 7.24 -0.64
CA ASN A 8 -5.81 8.08 0.54
C ASN A 8 -5.62 7.21 1.78
N CYS A 9 -4.52 6.46 1.83
CA CYS A 9 -4.16 5.68 3.01
C CYS A 9 -3.01 6.38 3.75
N PRO A 10 -3.20 6.83 5.01
CA PRO A 10 -2.16 7.53 5.76
C PRO A 10 -0.95 6.64 6.10
N ALA A 11 -1.13 5.32 6.03
CA ALA A 11 -0.07 4.35 6.27
C ALA A 11 0.86 4.13 5.06
N ILE A 12 0.53 4.64 3.87
CA ILE A 12 1.30 4.40 2.65
C ILE A 12 2.26 5.56 2.39
N LYS A 13 3.55 5.24 2.26
CA LYS A 13 4.61 6.16 1.86
C LYS A 13 5.11 5.76 0.48
N ILE A 14 5.16 6.72 -0.45
CA ILE A 14 5.62 6.52 -1.82
C ILE A 14 6.92 7.31 -1.99
N SER A 15 7.98 6.68 -2.45
CA SER A 15 9.29 7.32 -2.68
C SER A 15 9.82 6.90 -4.04
N GLU A 16 9.83 7.82 -5.02
CA GLU A 16 10.36 7.72 -6.40
C GLU A 16 9.96 6.44 -7.18
N HIS A 17 10.29 5.26 -6.67
CA HIS A 17 9.99 3.93 -7.23
C HIS A 17 9.63 2.84 -6.20
N ARG A 18 9.54 3.15 -4.91
CA ARG A 18 9.20 2.20 -3.84
C ARG A 18 7.97 2.66 -3.10
N LEU A 19 7.14 1.68 -2.72
CA LEU A 19 5.99 1.88 -1.86
C LEU A 19 6.26 1.13 -0.56
N THR A 20 6.11 1.84 0.56
CA THR A 20 6.33 1.32 1.90
C THR A 20 5.04 1.50 2.68
N ILE A 21 4.61 0.46 3.38
CA ILE A 21 3.43 0.51 4.26
C ILE A 21 3.93 0.53 5.69
N ASP A 22 3.52 1.55 6.44
CA ASP A 22 3.78 1.67 7.86
C ASP A 22 2.81 0.77 8.63
N THR A 23 3.30 -0.33 9.20
CA THR A 23 2.46 -1.31 9.92
C THR A 23 1.93 -0.81 11.26
N ASN A 24 2.52 0.26 11.83
CA ASN A 24 1.98 0.90 13.04
C ASN A 24 0.70 1.69 12.74
N THR A 25 0.66 2.34 11.58
CA THR A 25 -0.50 3.13 11.13
C THR A 25 -1.50 2.27 10.34
N CYS A 26 -1.03 1.19 9.72
CA CYS A 26 -1.86 0.28 8.93
C CYS A 26 -2.73 -0.58 9.85
N ILE A 27 -4.04 -0.34 9.80
CA ILE A 27 -5.05 -1.11 10.54
C ILE A 27 -5.46 -2.43 9.85
N GLY A 28 -4.77 -2.83 8.78
CA GLY A 28 -5.10 -4.08 8.06
C GLY A 28 -6.41 -4.05 7.27
N CYS A 29 -6.86 -2.86 6.80
CA CYS A 29 -8.11 -2.74 6.03
C CYS A 29 -8.06 -3.36 4.62
N ARG A 30 -6.90 -3.84 4.16
CA ARG A 30 -6.65 -4.53 2.88
C ARG A 30 -7.05 -3.77 1.60
N VAL A 31 -7.52 -2.53 1.71
CA VAL A 31 -7.97 -1.72 0.57
C VAL A 31 -6.84 -1.45 -0.45
N CYS A 32 -5.59 -1.35 0.02
CA CYS A 32 -4.42 -1.17 -0.83
C CYS A 32 -4.11 -2.43 -1.67
N GLU A 33 -4.42 -3.62 -1.18
CA GLU A 33 -4.28 -4.88 -1.90
C GLU A 33 -5.31 -4.98 -3.03
N VAL A 34 -6.58 -4.68 -2.72
CA VAL A 34 -7.68 -4.66 -3.72
C VAL A 34 -7.45 -3.60 -4.80
N THR A 35 -6.96 -2.42 -4.40
CA THR A 35 -6.68 -1.31 -5.33
C THR A 35 -5.43 -1.58 -6.18
N CYS A 36 -4.47 -2.34 -5.66
CA CYS A 36 -3.28 -2.71 -6.41
C CYS A 36 -3.62 -3.84 -7.38
N SER A 37 -4.07 -3.51 -8.59
CA SER A 37 -4.38 -4.48 -9.65
C SER A 37 -3.20 -5.39 -10.05
N LYS A 38 -1.97 -5.03 -9.61
CA LYS A 38 -0.75 -5.81 -9.84
C LYS A 38 -0.45 -6.83 -8.73
N GLY A 39 -1.20 -6.83 -7.62
CA GLY A 39 -0.93 -7.69 -6.46
C GLY A 39 0.46 -7.47 -5.84
N ALA A 40 1.05 -6.29 -6.06
CA ALA A 40 2.39 -5.96 -5.61
C ALA A 40 2.44 -5.60 -4.11
N ILE A 41 1.27 -5.36 -3.51
CA ILE A 41 1.12 -5.08 -2.09
C ILE A 41 0.63 -6.35 -1.41
N ARG A 42 1.34 -6.76 -0.34
CA ARG A 42 0.89 -7.78 0.60
C ARG A 42 0.92 -7.18 2.00
N CYS A 43 -0.24 -7.06 2.63
CA CYS A 43 -0.31 -6.67 4.04
C CYS A 43 0.07 -7.87 4.91
N LEU A 44 1.32 -7.89 5.39
CA LEU A 44 1.75 -8.80 6.45
C LEU A 44 1.30 -8.20 7.79
N HIS A 45 0.03 -8.44 8.14
CA HIS A 45 -0.47 -8.23 9.51
C HIS A 45 -0.91 -9.61 9.98
N GLU A 46 -0.15 -10.20 10.90
CA GLU A 46 -0.50 -11.42 11.65
C GLU A 46 -1.15 -11.05 12.98
#